data_AF-A0A821VTF6-F1
#
_entry.id   AF-A0A821VTF6-F1
#
_cell.length_a   1.000
_cell.length_b   1.000
_cell.length_c   1.000
_cell.angle_alpha   90.00
_cell.angle_beta   90.00
_cell.angle_gamma   90.00
#
_symmetry.space_group_name_H-M   'P 1'
#
loop_
_entity.id
_entity.type
_entity.pdbx_description
1 polymer ?
#
loop_
_entity_poly.entity_id
_entity_poly.type
_entity_poly.pdbx_seq_one_letter_code
_entity_poly.pdbx_strand_id
1 'polypeptide(L)'
;MSKSRFQRYLIYFIIPHTYRIKSFRLSNPFAADMSLLLFPIMASLPRLESLTINNIESDYIEGVINHLSSLRILSSLIIISIDNIKDQNDIYQKIFRLPALKYCQMFLETLRNLS
;
A
#
# COMPACT_ATOMS: atom_id res chain seq x y z
N MET A 1 -24.57 -2.75 -13.52
CA MET A 1 -23.61 -3.56 -12.73
C MET A 1 -23.68 -3.17 -11.27
N SER A 2 -23.84 -4.11 -10.34
CA SER A 2 -23.86 -3.80 -8.90
C SER A 2 -22.44 -3.59 -8.38
N LYS A 3 -22.20 -2.52 -7.60
CA LYS A 3 -20.92 -2.31 -6.90
C LYS A 3 -20.54 -3.54 -6.08
N SER A 4 -19.28 -3.98 -6.19
CA SER A 4 -18.77 -5.10 -5.41
C SER A 4 -18.92 -4.83 -3.91
N ARG A 5 -19.00 -5.89 -3.09
CA ARG A 5 -19.03 -5.75 -1.63
C ARG A 5 -17.85 -4.91 -1.12
N PHE A 6 -16.70 -5.05 -1.76
CA PHE A 6 -15.51 -4.27 -1.47
C PHE A 6 -15.68 -2.77 -1.77
N GLN A 7 -16.20 -2.41 -2.95
CA GLN A 7 -16.49 -1.01 -3.28
C GLN A 7 -17.49 -0.38 -2.30
N ARG A 8 -18.51 -1.13 -1.87
CA ARG A 8 -19.45 -0.65 -0.83
C ARG A 8 -18.72 -0.42 0.49
N TYR A 9 -17.85 -1.35 0.88
CA TYR A 9 -17.06 -1.21 2.11
C TYR A 9 -16.21 0.07 2.07
N LEU A 10 -15.48 0.30 0.98
CA LEU A 10 -14.69 1.51 0.78
C LEU A 10 -15.55 2.78 0.90
N ILE A 11 -16.66 2.84 0.15
CA ILE A 11 -17.50 4.04 0.07
C ILE A 11 -18.19 4.35 1.39
N TYR A 12 -18.71 3.34 2.08
CA TYR A 12 -19.56 3.57 3.26
C TYR A 12 -18.77 3.57 4.57
N PHE A 13 -17.62 2.90 4.64
CA PHE A 13 -16.86 2.77 5.89
C PHE A 13 -15.54 3.53 5.87
N ILE A 14 -14.78 3.48 4.78
CA ILE A 14 -13.41 4.02 4.73
C ILE A 14 -13.45 5.50 4.38
N ILE A 15 -14.07 5.87 3.26
CA ILE A 15 -14.08 7.24 2.73
C ILE A 15 -14.60 8.27 3.75
N PRO A 16 -15.71 8.03 4.49
CA PRO A 16 -16.22 9.02 5.44
C PRO A 16 -15.29 9.26 6.64
N HIS A 17 -14.31 8.39 6.86
CA HIS A 17 -13.43 8.42 8.03
C HIS A 17 -11.95 8.58 7.66
N THR A 18 -11.63 8.95 6.41
CA THR A 18 -10.25 9.08 5.90
C THR A 18 -9.35 9.94 6.79
N TYR A 19 -9.87 11.04 7.33
CA TYR A 19 -9.15 11.95 8.23
C TYR A 19 -8.81 11.35 9.61
N ARG A 20 -9.41 10.22 9.99
CA ARG A 20 -9.11 9.52 11.27
C ARG A 20 -8.12 8.39 11.09
N ILE A 21 -7.90 7.93 9.86
CA ILE A 21 -7.07 6.76 9.57
C ILE A 21 -5.59 7.17 9.63
N LYS A 22 -4.91 6.68 10.68
CA LYS A 22 -3.46 6.86 10.89
C LYS A 22 -2.63 5.68 10.44
N SER A 23 -3.23 4.49 10.47
CA SER A 23 -2.57 3.26 10.05
C SER A 23 -3.47 2.51 9.11
N PHE A 24 -2.90 2.05 8.00
CA PHE A 24 -3.61 1.27 7.00
C PHE A 24 -2.82 0.02 6.67
N ARG A 25 -3.46 -1.14 6.88
CA ARG A 25 -2.88 -2.43 6.52
C ARG A 25 -3.70 -3.06 5.41
N LEU A 26 -3.07 -3.25 4.27
CA LEU A 26 -3.59 -4.03 3.16
C LEU A 26 -2.93 -5.40 3.19
N SER A 27 -3.71 -6.46 3.06
CA SER A 27 -3.20 -7.81 2.94
C SER A 27 -3.95 -8.49 1.80
N ASN A 28 -3.23 -9.25 0.99
CA ASN A 28 -3.82 -10.02 -0.10
C ASN A 28 -4.49 -9.14 -1.19
N PRO A 29 -3.84 -8.07 -1.70
CA PRO A 29 -4.39 -7.27 -2.81
C PRO A 29 -4.31 -8.01 -4.17
N PHE A 30 -4.70 -9.29 -4.24
CA PHE A 30 -4.60 -10.15 -5.43
C PHE A 30 -5.56 -9.83 -6.57
N ALA A 31 -6.24 -8.68 -6.55
CA ALA A 31 -7.02 -8.27 -7.70
C ALA A 31 -6.39 -7.01 -8.28
N ALA A 32 -5.95 -7.07 -9.53
CA ALA A 32 -5.60 -5.90 -10.33
C ALA A 32 -6.68 -4.78 -10.25
N ASP A 33 -7.94 -5.16 -10.05
CA ASP A 33 -9.04 -4.23 -9.83
C ASP A 33 -9.01 -3.51 -8.47
N MET A 34 -8.44 -4.15 -7.45
CA MET A 34 -8.27 -3.55 -6.13
C MET A 34 -7.21 -2.46 -6.18
N SER A 35 -6.05 -2.69 -6.78
CA SER A 35 -4.96 -1.69 -6.83
C SER A 35 -5.43 -0.37 -7.48
N LEU A 36 -6.18 -0.45 -8.59
CA LEU A 36 -6.73 0.72 -9.29
C LEU A 36 -7.69 1.57 -8.44
N LEU A 37 -8.49 0.96 -7.57
CA LEU A 37 -9.45 1.67 -6.73
C LEU A 37 -8.87 2.09 -5.37
N LEU A 38 -7.91 1.34 -4.87
CA LEU A 38 -7.45 1.40 -3.49
C LEU A 38 -6.30 2.40 -3.36
N PHE A 39 -5.46 2.57 -4.39
CA PHE A 39 -4.39 3.59 -4.36
C PHE A 39 -4.90 5.04 -4.39
N PRO A 40 -5.91 5.41 -5.19
CA PRO A 40 -6.52 6.75 -5.09
C PRO A 40 -7.10 7.02 -3.68
N ILE A 41 -7.68 5.99 -3.05
CA ILE A 41 -8.21 6.12 -1.69
C ILE A 41 -7.09 6.29 -0.69
N MET A 42 -6.00 5.50 -0.80
CA MET A 42 -4.83 5.65 0.05
C MET A 42 -4.24 7.05 -0.06
N ALA A 43 -4.06 7.57 -1.28
CA ALA A 43 -3.60 8.93 -1.54
C ALA A 43 -4.52 10.00 -0.91
N SER A 44 -5.79 9.68 -0.68
CA SER A 44 -6.77 10.55 -0.02
C SER A 44 -6.79 10.43 1.52
N LEU A 45 -5.83 9.72 2.13
CA LEU A 45 -5.72 9.61 3.60
C LEU A 45 -4.74 10.67 4.14
N PRO A 46 -5.20 11.89 4.48
CA PRO A 46 -4.32 13.01 4.81
C PRO A 46 -3.55 12.82 6.13
N ARG A 47 -3.99 11.87 6.96
CA ARG A 47 -3.38 11.59 8.27
C ARG A 47 -2.69 10.22 8.33
N LEU A 48 -2.44 9.59 7.20
CA LEU A 48 -1.81 8.28 7.16
C LEU A 48 -0.33 8.36 7.56
N GLU A 49 0.00 7.80 8.72
CA GLU A 49 1.34 7.79 9.30
C GLU A 49 2.04 6.43 9.09
N SER A 50 1.27 5.35 8.95
CA SER A 50 1.78 3.98 8.79
C SER A 50 1.04 3.23 7.70
N LEU A 51 1.79 2.65 6.77
CA LEU A 51 1.26 1.83 5.68
C LEU A 51 1.94 0.46 5.69
N THR A 52 1.14 -0.59 5.71
CA THR A 52 1.61 -1.96 5.54
C THR A 52 0.87 -2.58 4.37
N ILE A 53 1.63 -3.09 3.40
CA ILE A 53 1.10 -3.80 2.25
C ILE A 53 1.71 -5.19 2.30
N ASN A 54 0.84 -6.19 2.42
CA ASN A 54 1.22 -7.58 2.58
C ASN A 54 0.68 -8.42 1.44
N ASN A 55 1.46 -9.43 1.03
CA ASN A 55 1.07 -10.41 0.02
C ASN A 55 0.77 -9.74 -1.35
N ILE A 56 1.61 -8.78 -1.78
CA ILE A 56 1.47 -8.04 -3.05
C ILE A 56 2.40 -8.60 -4.14
N GLU A 57 1.90 -8.73 -5.37
CA GLU A 57 2.74 -9.05 -6.53
C GLU A 57 3.66 -7.87 -6.89
N SER A 58 4.88 -8.17 -7.28
CA SER A 58 5.94 -7.21 -7.56
C SER A 58 5.54 -6.20 -8.64
N ASP A 59 4.78 -6.64 -9.64
CA ASP A 59 4.29 -5.82 -10.74
C ASP A 59 3.36 -4.67 -10.28
N TYR A 60 2.77 -4.76 -9.08
CA TYR A 60 1.92 -3.70 -8.53
C TYR A 60 2.66 -2.76 -7.57
N ILE A 61 3.87 -3.13 -7.13
CA ILE A 61 4.63 -2.32 -6.16
C ILE A 61 4.95 -0.96 -6.75
N GLU A 62 5.38 -0.88 -8.01
CA GLU A 62 5.69 0.42 -8.60
C GLU A 62 4.48 1.37 -8.57
N GLY A 63 3.29 0.86 -8.88
CA GLY A 63 2.04 1.59 -8.77
C GLY A 63 1.82 2.15 -7.37
N VAL A 64 1.98 1.32 -6.33
CA VAL A 64 1.93 1.76 -4.93
C VAL A 64 2.90 2.91 -4.68
N ILE A 65 4.18 2.71 -5.02
CA ILE A 65 5.26 3.63 -4.70
C ILE A 65 5.01 5.00 -5.33
N ASN A 66 4.52 5.04 -6.57
CA ASN A 66 4.20 6.27 -7.28
C ASN A 66 3.15 7.12 -6.52
N HIS A 67 2.22 6.48 -5.80
CA HIS A 67 1.21 7.17 -5.00
C HIS A 67 1.72 7.62 -3.62
N LEU A 68 2.80 7.04 -3.09
CA LEU A 68 3.32 7.38 -1.76
C LEU A 68 3.79 8.84 -1.67
N SER A 69 4.21 9.44 -2.78
CA SER A 69 4.61 10.85 -2.85
C SER A 69 3.52 11.82 -2.36
N SER A 70 2.25 11.43 -2.47
CA SER A 70 1.11 12.21 -1.96
C SER A 70 0.95 12.16 -0.43
N LEU A 71 1.54 11.14 0.22
CA LEU A 71 1.41 10.87 1.65
C LEU A 71 2.50 11.57 2.45
N ARG A 72 2.40 12.90 2.54
CA ARG A 72 3.45 13.78 3.09
C ARG A 72 3.86 13.50 4.54
N ILE A 73 3.01 12.82 5.31
CA ILE A 73 3.27 12.51 6.72
C ILE A 73 3.51 11.02 6.98
N LEU A 74 3.63 10.21 5.91
CA LEU A 74 3.91 8.79 6.03
C LEU A 74 5.27 8.58 6.67
N SER A 75 5.28 7.96 7.85
CA SER A 75 6.47 7.76 8.66
C SER A 75 6.94 6.30 8.71
N SER A 76 6.04 5.36 8.41
CA SER A 76 6.29 3.93 8.41
C SER A 76 5.74 3.30 7.14
N LEU A 77 6.59 2.55 6.42
CA LEU A 77 6.24 1.77 5.24
C LEU A 77 6.74 0.33 5.41
N ILE A 78 5.84 -0.63 5.24
CA ILE A 78 6.17 -2.06 5.18
C ILE A 78 5.57 -2.62 3.90
N ILE A 79 6.40 -3.24 3.06
CA ILE A 79 5.99 -3.93 1.84
C ILE A 79 6.45 -5.38 1.94
N ILE A 80 5.52 -6.31 1.85
CA ILE A 80 5.78 -7.75 1.84
C ILE A 80 5.23 -8.27 0.51
N SER A 81 6.14 -8.64 -0.38
CA SER A 81 5.84 -9.08 -1.74
C SER A 81 5.86 -10.60 -1.84
N ILE A 82 4.99 -11.18 -2.68
CA ILE A 82 4.93 -12.65 -2.84
C ILE A 82 6.00 -13.21 -3.77
N ASP A 83 6.60 -12.34 -4.57
CA ASP A 83 7.54 -12.65 -5.61
C ASP A 83 8.68 -11.61 -5.62
N ASN A 84 9.69 -11.87 -6.44
CA ASN A 84 10.89 -11.04 -6.44
C ASN A 84 10.58 -9.62 -6.93
N ILE A 85 10.84 -8.64 -6.07
CA ILE A 85 10.71 -7.23 -6.41
C ILE A 85 11.70 -6.88 -7.54
N LYS A 86 11.16 -6.52 -8.70
CA LYS A 86 11.94 -6.00 -9.84
C LYS A 86 12.41 -4.57 -9.54
N ASP A 87 13.54 -4.17 -10.14
CA ASP A 87 14.04 -2.79 -10.09
C ASP A 87 14.14 -2.16 -8.69
N GLN A 88 14.59 -2.96 -7.71
CA GLN A 88 14.66 -2.54 -6.30
C GLN A 88 15.37 -1.19 -6.10
N ASN A 89 16.42 -0.92 -6.88
CA ASN A 89 17.16 0.33 -6.79
C ASN A 89 16.27 1.56 -7.08
N ASP A 90 15.44 1.51 -8.12
CA ASP A 90 14.53 2.61 -8.46
C ASP A 90 13.44 2.77 -7.38
N ILE A 91 12.90 1.64 -6.90
CA ILE A 91 11.94 1.62 -5.80
C ILE A 91 12.51 2.27 -4.54
N TYR A 92 13.71 1.87 -4.11
CA TYR A 92 14.37 2.47 -2.95
C TYR A 92 14.63 3.96 -3.14
N GLN A 93 15.05 4.39 -4.32
CA GLN A 93 15.24 5.82 -4.60
C GLN A 93 13.94 6.62 -4.46
N LYS A 94 12.81 6.09 -4.96
CA LYS A 94 11.50 6.72 -4.81
C LYS A 94 11.06 6.74 -3.33
N ILE A 95 11.27 5.66 -2.58
CA ILE A 95 10.94 5.57 -1.16
C ILE A 95 11.77 6.55 -0.32
N PHE A 96 13.08 6.64 -0.53
CA PHE A 96 13.95 7.52 0.26
C PHE A 96 13.73 9.01 -0.02
N ARG A 97 12.97 9.36 -1.07
CA ARG A 97 12.52 10.73 -1.31
C ARG A 97 11.29 11.12 -0.48
N LEU A 98 10.68 10.19 0.26
CA LEU A 98 9.52 10.48 1.11
C LEU A 98 9.95 11.28 2.35
N PRO A 99 9.45 12.51 2.53
CA PRO A 99 10.05 13.48 3.45
C PRO A 99 9.86 13.14 4.94
N ALA A 100 8.78 12.43 5.29
CA ALA A 100 8.46 12.08 6.67
C ALA A 100 8.84 10.65 7.04
N LEU A 101 9.39 9.87 6.10
CA LEU A 101 9.62 8.44 6.29
C LEU A 101 10.78 8.22 7.28
N LYS A 102 10.50 7.47 8.34
CA LYS A 102 11.48 7.11 9.39
C LYS A 102 11.77 5.62 9.41
N TYR A 103 10.81 4.83 8.95
CA TYR A 103 10.88 3.38 8.97
C TYR A 103 10.44 2.82 7.63
N CYS A 104 11.28 1.98 7.04
CA CYS A 104 10.99 1.27 5.81
C CYS A 104 11.46 -0.18 5.95
N GLN A 105 10.58 -1.12 5.60
CA GLN A 105 10.94 -2.52 5.44
C GLN A 105 10.33 -3.08 4.16
N MET A 106 11.15 -3.81 3.40
CA MET A 106 10.69 -4.59 2.26
C MET A 106 11.13 -6.03 2.44
N PHE A 107 10.20 -6.96 2.30
CA PHE A 107 10.45 -8.39 2.42
C PHE A 107 9.91 -9.13 1.20
N LEU A 108 10.62 -10.19 0.83
CA LEU A 108 10.02 -11.27 0.08
C LEU A 108 9.30 -12.17 1.08
N GLU A 109 8.04 -12.47 0.82
CA GLU A 109 7.33 -13.59 1.41
C GLU A 109 7.93 -14.86 0.80
N THR A 110 9.15 -15.19 1.23
CA THR A 110 9.68 -16.54 1.09
C THR A 110 8.65 -17.42 1.76
N LEU A 111 7.96 -18.26 0.98
CA LEU A 111 6.96 -19.23 1.44
C LEU A 111 7.36 -19.76 2.83
N ARG A 112 6.78 -19.19 3.88
CA ARG A 112 6.87 -19.72 5.26
C ARG A 112 5.92 -20.91 5.36
N ASN A 113 6.10 -21.86 4.44
CA ASN A 113 5.44 -23.16 4.38
C ASN A 113 6.52 -24.25 4.38
N LEU A 114 7.44 -24.17 5.34
CA LEU A 114 8.27 -25.29 5.77
C LEU A 114 8.34 -25.26 7.31
N SER A 115 7.23 -25.61 7.95
CA SER A 115 7.19 -26.20 9.29
C SER A 115 5.82 -26.83 9.52
#